data_AF-A0AA36A601-F1
#
_entry.id   AF-A0AA36A601-F1
#
_cell.length_a   1.000
_cell.length_b   1.000
_cell.length_c   1.000
_cell.angle_alpha   90.00
_cell.angle_beta   90.00
_cell.angle_gamma   90.00
#
_symmetry.space_group_name_H-M   'P 1'
#
loop_
_entity.id
_entity.type
_entity.pdbx_description
1 polymer ?
#
loop_
_entity_poly.entity_id
_entity_poly.type
_entity_poly.pdbx_seq_one_letter_code
_entity_poly.pdbx_strand_id
1 'polypeptide(L)'
;MLQAILNGKARRVSLENGDEQSWRSVFQRYEDLLTAAFWGRISYLSEESLHTVLTSLLDVDVRSWGKFESIVFWPKYDFPPKIDDHVTRWVSEEDNYAEPDVILNFTHAALLVEVKPPTGGQQYQQQWCKEIYGWQNSEDQQSTLHFLALGNLPEKHTAWFAELKYCFPEVTFHGLEWRTVREKIQYSATEWATQQEGRIIQDCLNALALYGIHSPLQSWQPLLDYLSSQNLPTTYSFFEGNSHV
;
A
#
# COMPACT_ATOMS: atom_id res chain seq x y z
N MET A 1 -3.56 -17.77 8.83
CA MET A 1 -4.86 -17.45 8.20
C MET A 1 -4.76 -17.25 6.69
N LEU A 2 -3.95 -16.31 6.19
CA LEU A 2 -3.82 -16.00 4.75
C LEU A 2 -3.68 -17.25 3.85
N GLN A 3 -2.79 -18.18 4.21
CA GLN A 3 -2.59 -19.44 3.49
C GLN A 3 -3.87 -20.30 3.39
N ALA A 4 -4.71 -20.32 4.43
CA ALA A 4 -5.98 -21.06 4.38
C ALA A 4 -6.99 -20.39 3.44
N ILE A 5 -6.99 -19.05 3.35
CA ILE A 5 -7.85 -18.30 2.43
C ILE A 5 -7.38 -18.50 0.98
N LEU A 6 -6.07 -18.39 0.75
CA LEU A 6 -5.44 -18.62 -0.56
C LEU A 6 -5.77 -20.01 -1.11
N ASN A 7 -5.68 -21.04 -0.27
CA ASN A 7 -5.93 -22.44 -0.66
C ASN A 7 -7.42 -22.85 -0.58
N GLY A 8 -8.34 -21.92 -0.35
CA GLY A 8 -9.78 -22.21 -0.26
C GLY A 8 -10.19 -23.09 0.93
N LYS A 9 -9.32 -23.23 1.93
CA LYS A 9 -9.55 -24.04 3.14
C LYS A 9 -10.22 -23.27 4.26
N ALA A 10 -10.29 -21.94 4.18
CA ALA A 10 -10.92 -21.10 5.20
C ALA A 10 -12.45 -21.31 5.34
N ARG A 11 -13.09 -22.01 4.39
CA ARG A 11 -14.56 -22.24 4.35
C ARG A 11 -15.34 -20.92 4.25
N ARG A 12 -16.60 -20.93 4.66
CA ARG A 12 -17.56 -19.81 4.61
C ARG A 12 -17.83 -19.29 6.02
N VAL A 13 -18.25 -18.04 6.11
CA VAL A 13 -18.65 -17.35 7.33
C VAL A 13 -20.06 -16.79 7.12
N SER A 14 -20.91 -16.90 8.13
CA SER A 14 -22.24 -16.30 8.15
C SER A 14 -22.12 -14.86 8.64
N LEU A 15 -22.61 -13.92 7.87
CA LEU A 15 -22.71 -12.51 8.25
C LEU A 15 -23.94 -12.28 9.13
N GLU A 16 -23.99 -11.15 9.84
CA GLU A 16 -25.10 -10.81 10.76
C GLU A 16 -26.48 -10.78 10.07
N ASN A 17 -26.51 -10.51 8.76
CA ASN A 17 -27.72 -10.52 7.95
C ASN A 17 -28.17 -11.94 7.50
N GLY A 18 -27.47 -12.99 7.92
CA GLY A 18 -27.74 -14.39 7.56
C GLY A 18 -27.11 -14.83 6.24
N ASP A 19 -26.48 -13.93 5.47
CA ASP A 19 -25.81 -14.30 4.22
C ASP A 19 -24.52 -15.06 4.52
N GLU A 20 -24.31 -16.17 3.80
CA GLU A 20 -23.02 -16.84 3.81
C GLU A 20 -22.08 -16.22 2.78
N GLN A 21 -20.87 -15.88 3.23
CA GLN A 21 -19.80 -15.42 2.35
C GLN A 21 -18.56 -16.29 2.51
N SER A 22 -17.76 -16.40 1.45
CA SER A 22 -16.46 -17.04 1.55
C SER A 22 -15.51 -16.13 2.33
N TRP A 23 -14.58 -16.69 3.11
CA TRP A 23 -13.53 -15.86 3.72
C TRP A 23 -12.70 -15.08 2.70
N ARG A 24 -12.61 -15.56 1.46
CA ARG A 24 -11.96 -14.83 0.36
C ARG A 24 -12.71 -13.55 0.00
N SER A 25 -14.03 -13.62 -0.17
CA SER A 25 -14.86 -12.46 -0.50
C SER A 25 -14.92 -11.46 0.64
N VAL A 26 -14.96 -11.96 1.88
CA VAL A 26 -14.80 -11.12 3.09
C VAL A 26 -13.44 -10.43 3.03
N PHE A 27 -12.36 -11.19 2.85
CA PHE A 27 -11.01 -10.64 2.79
C PHE A 27 -10.84 -9.55 1.73
N GLN A 28 -11.45 -9.70 0.55
CA GLN A 28 -11.41 -8.71 -0.53
C GLN A 28 -12.23 -7.44 -0.27
N ARG A 29 -13.18 -7.48 0.68
CA ARG A 29 -14.10 -6.38 0.94
C ARG A 29 -13.56 -5.37 1.96
N TYR A 30 -12.70 -5.82 2.88
CA TYR A 30 -12.25 -5.00 4.01
C TYR A 30 -10.79 -4.60 3.84
N GLU A 31 -10.57 -3.33 3.51
CA GLU A 31 -9.28 -2.66 3.39
C GLU A 31 -8.29 -3.03 4.51
N ASP A 32 -8.74 -2.97 5.76
CA ASP A 32 -7.98 -3.33 6.97
C ASP A 32 -7.27 -4.67 6.87
N LEU A 33 -7.90 -5.65 6.20
CA LEU A 33 -7.33 -6.98 6.02
C LEU A 33 -6.17 -6.98 5.03
N LEU A 34 -6.19 -6.12 4.00
CA LEU A 34 -5.02 -5.88 3.16
C LEU A 34 -3.93 -5.16 3.93
N THR A 35 -4.29 -4.11 4.65
CA THR A 35 -3.37 -3.30 5.46
C THR A 35 -2.59 -4.19 6.43
N ALA A 36 -3.28 -4.95 7.28
CA ALA A 36 -2.67 -5.87 8.22
C ALA A 36 -1.91 -7.01 7.52
N ALA A 37 -2.45 -7.51 6.40
CA ALA A 37 -1.78 -8.58 5.69
C ALA A 37 -0.47 -8.12 5.03
N PHE A 38 -0.41 -6.92 4.48
CA PHE A 38 0.77 -6.41 3.80
C PHE A 38 1.79 -5.88 4.80
N TRP A 39 1.42 -4.85 5.57
CA TRP A 39 2.34 -4.16 6.47
C TRP A 39 2.82 -5.05 7.62
N GLY A 40 1.99 -5.98 8.08
CA GLY A 40 2.38 -6.95 9.10
C GLY A 40 3.42 -7.97 8.63
N ARG A 41 3.56 -8.22 7.31
CA ARG A 41 4.70 -8.99 6.79
C ARG A 41 5.92 -8.11 6.58
N ILE A 42 5.73 -6.90 6.05
CA ILE A 42 6.83 -5.96 5.82
C ILE A 42 7.62 -5.70 7.11
N SER A 43 6.96 -5.64 8.26
CA SER A 43 7.63 -5.48 9.57
C SER A 43 8.50 -6.65 10.02
N TYR A 44 8.45 -7.81 9.34
CA TYR A 44 9.33 -8.96 9.63
C TYR A 44 10.61 -8.99 8.79
N LEU A 45 10.77 -8.05 7.86
CA LEU A 45 12.03 -7.90 7.13
C LEU A 45 13.16 -7.49 8.09
N SER A 46 14.41 -7.80 7.72
CA SER A 46 15.55 -7.17 8.39
C SER A 46 15.51 -5.66 8.20
N GLU A 47 16.20 -4.91 9.06
CA GLU A 47 16.29 -3.45 8.95
C GLU A 47 16.82 -3.01 7.57
N GLU A 48 17.84 -3.67 7.04
CA GLU A 48 18.38 -3.38 5.70
C GLU A 48 17.36 -3.60 4.59
N SER A 49 16.63 -4.72 4.62
CA SER A 49 15.61 -5.03 3.62
C SER A 49 14.37 -4.13 3.75
N LEU A 50 13.97 -3.77 4.98
CA LEU A 50 12.92 -2.80 5.23
C LEU A 50 13.30 -1.42 4.69
N HIS A 51 14.52 -0.94 4.98
CA HIS A 51 15.03 0.32 4.44
C HIS A 51 15.09 0.29 2.91
N THR A 52 15.51 -0.83 2.32
CA THR A 52 15.57 -1.00 0.86
C THR A 52 14.17 -0.92 0.25
N VAL A 53 13.20 -1.63 0.83
CA VAL A 53 11.80 -1.58 0.39
C VAL A 53 11.26 -0.16 0.49
N LEU A 54 11.32 0.47 1.66
CA LEU A 54 10.73 1.79 1.87
C LEU A 54 11.43 2.87 1.02
N THR A 55 12.75 2.80 0.88
CA THR A 55 13.52 3.69 -0.02
C THR A 55 13.04 3.53 -1.46
N SER A 56 12.86 2.28 -1.91
CA SER A 56 12.32 2.02 -3.25
C SER A 56 10.91 2.56 -3.40
N LEU A 57 10.02 2.35 -2.43
CA LEU A 57 8.62 2.78 -2.51
C LEU A 57 8.49 4.30 -2.54
N LEU A 58 9.20 5.00 -1.65
CA LEU A 58 9.05 6.43 -1.36
C LEU A 58 10.03 7.33 -2.13
N ASP A 59 11.03 6.77 -2.80
CA ASP A 59 12.09 7.50 -3.51
C ASP A 59 12.85 8.51 -2.60
N VAL A 60 13.07 8.11 -1.34
CA VAL A 60 13.85 8.86 -0.34
C VAL A 60 14.78 7.90 0.41
N ASP A 61 15.93 8.36 0.87
CA ASP A 61 16.86 7.50 1.61
C ASP A 61 16.40 7.29 3.05
N VAL A 62 15.65 6.21 3.27
CA VAL A 62 15.09 5.83 4.57
C VAL A 62 16.18 5.47 5.59
N ARG A 63 17.41 5.16 5.16
CA ARG A 63 18.52 4.94 6.10
C ARG A 63 18.81 6.15 6.99
N SER A 64 18.51 7.35 6.49
CA SER A 64 18.63 8.60 7.27
C SER A 64 17.63 8.69 8.44
N TRP A 65 16.58 7.87 8.43
CA TRP A 65 15.55 7.84 9.47
C TRP A 65 16.01 7.11 10.74
N GLY A 66 17.14 6.41 10.70
CA GLY A 66 17.67 5.66 11.83
C GLY A 66 17.12 4.23 11.90
N LYS A 67 17.09 3.65 13.09
CA LYS A 67 16.68 2.26 13.29
C LYS A 67 15.17 2.15 13.24
N PHE A 68 14.67 1.01 12.74
CA PHE A 68 13.24 0.68 12.87
C PHE A 68 12.92 0.29 14.31
N GLU A 69 11.91 0.92 14.89
CA GLU A 69 11.57 0.75 16.31
C GLU A 69 10.25 0.03 16.52
N SER A 70 9.21 0.40 15.75
CA SER A 70 7.90 -0.24 15.87
C SER A 70 7.01 -0.02 14.66
N ILE A 71 6.00 -0.88 14.55
CA ILE A 71 4.84 -0.69 13.70
C ILE A 71 3.58 -0.73 14.57
N VAL A 72 2.69 0.22 14.39
CA VAL A 72 1.42 0.32 15.10
C VAL A 72 0.30 0.36 14.06
N PHE A 73 -0.73 -0.47 14.27
CA PHE A 73 -1.91 -0.53 13.40
C PHE A 73 -3.07 0.18 14.06
N TRP A 74 -3.77 1.03 13.31
CA TRP A 74 -4.93 1.80 13.77
C TRP A 74 -4.68 2.51 15.11
N PRO A 75 -3.55 3.23 15.29
CA PRO A 75 -3.36 4.05 16.49
C PRO A 75 -4.44 5.12 16.55
N LYS A 76 -4.88 5.44 17.75
CA LYS A 76 -5.88 6.48 17.97
C LYS A 76 -5.20 7.75 18.48
N TYR A 77 -5.37 8.85 17.76
CA TYR A 77 -4.86 10.16 18.16
C TYR A 77 -5.99 11.11 18.50
N ASP A 78 -6.16 11.36 19.79
CA ASP A 78 -7.15 12.32 20.28
C ASP A 78 -6.76 13.75 19.83
N PHE A 79 -7.76 14.55 19.48
CA PHE A 79 -7.54 15.93 19.12
C PHE A 79 -7.43 16.83 20.35
N PRO A 80 -6.60 17.89 20.28
CA PRO A 80 -6.53 18.84 21.37
C PRO A 80 -7.89 19.52 21.56
N PRO A 81 -8.24 19.95 22.79
CA PRO A 81 -9.53 20.60 23.07
C PRO A 81 -9.80 21.87 22.26
N LYS A 82 -8.73 22.49 21.74
CA LYS A 82 -8.80 23.66 20.87
C LYS A 82 -8.10 23.34 19.56
N ILE A 83 -8.83 23.45 18.45
CA ILE A 83 -8.32 23.21 17.11
C ILE A 83 -7.55 24.43 16.61
N ASP A 84 -6.41 24.18 15.96
CA ASP A 84 -5.59 25.24 15.39
C ASP A 84 -6.20 25.82 14.11
N ASP A 85 -6.13 27.15 13.97
CA ASP A 85 -6.75 27.89 12.86
C ASP A 85 -6.38 27.34 11.47
N HIS A 86 -5.13 26.90 11.29
CA HIS A 86 -4.60 26.42 10.01
C HIS A 86 -5.22 25.11 9.51
N VAL A 87 -5.91 24.34 10.37
CA VAL A 87 -6.60 23.08 10.00
C VAL A 87 -8.12 23.16 10.10
N THR A 88 -8.69 24.27 10.58
CA THR A 88 -10.14 24.46 10.79
C THR A 88 -11.02 24.22 9.56
N ARG A 89 -10.43 24.26 8.35
CA ARG A 89 -11.11 23.87 7.10
C ARG A 89 -11.49 22.38 7.06
N TRP A 90 -10.76 21.53 7.76
CA TRP A 90 -10.90 20.07 7.70
C TRP A 90 -11.15 19.42 9.07
N VAL A 91 -10.72 20.06 10.15
CA VAL A 91 -10.86 19.60 11.52
C VAL A 91 -11.79 20.54 12.27
N SER A 92 -12.76 19.98 12.98
CA SER A 92 -13.73 20.72 13.80
C SER A 92 -13.64 20.32 15.26
N GLU A 93 -14.19 21.15 16.16
CA GLU A 93 -14.26 20.85 17.60
C GLU A 93 -15.18 19.66 17.92
N GLU A 94 -16.00 19.21 16.97
CA GLU A 94 -16.83 17.99 17.10
C GLU A 94 -16.03 16.71 16.79
N ASP A 95 -14.88 16.85 16.14
CA ASP A 95 -13.99 15.74 15.88
C ASP A 95 -13.21 15.38 17.15
N ASN A 96 -13.26 14.10 17.54
CA ASN A 96 -12.65 13.64 18.78
C ASN A 96 -11.24 13.08 18.58
N TYR A 97 -11.00 12.40 17.45
CA TYR A 97 -9.74 11.73 17.16
C TYR A 97 -9.60 11.44 15.67
N ALA A 98 -8.38 11.09 15.28
CA ALA A 98 -8.08 10.42 14.02
C ALA A 98 -7.47 9.04 14.26
N GLU A 99 -7.62 8.15 13.28
CA GLU A 99 -7.11 6.78 13.33
C GLU A 99 -6.49 6.45 11.96
N PRO A 100 -5.20 6.74 11.75
CA PRO A 100 -4.52 6.32 10.52
C PRO A 100 -4.38 4.80 10.49
N ASP A 101 -4.25 4.23 9.30
CA ASP A 101 -4.14 2.76 9.16
C ASP A 101 -2.89 2.18 9.80
N VAL A 102 -1.72 2.78 9.55
CA VAL A 102 -0.43 2.28 10.02
C VAL A 102 0.53 3.42 10.33
N ILE A 103 1.29 3.28 11.41
CA ILE A 103 2.48 4.09 11.68
C ILE A 103 3.70 3.19 11.84
N LEU A 104 4.76 3.50 11.10
CA LEU A 104 6.09 2.92 11.29
C LEU A 104 6.97 3.97 11.96
N ASN A 105 7.53 3.64 13.11
CA ASN A 105 8.41 4.53 13.88
C ASN A 105 9.87 4.15 13.66
N PHE A 106 10.69 5.16 13.42
CA PHE A 106 12.14 5.09 13.35
C PHE A 106 12.73 6.13 14.29
N THR A 107 14.02 5.98 14.62
CA THR A 107 14.70 6.87 15.58
C THR A 107 14.63 8.36 15.25
N HIS A 108 14.54 8.73 13.97
CA HIS A 108 14.54 10.13 13.50
C HIS A 108 13.35 10.49 12.61
N ALA A 109 12.53 9.52 12.21
CA ALA A 109 11.35 9.76 11.39
C ALA A 109 10.18 8.83 11.75
N ALA A 110 8.97 9.24 11.39
CA ALA A 110 7.79 8.39 11.38
C ALA A 110 7.20 8.35 9.97
N LEU A 111 6.67 7.19 9.58
CA LEU A 111 5.89 7.03 8.36
C LEU A 111 4.45 6.72 8.73
N LEU A 112 3.56 7.70 8.55
CA LEU A 112 2.11 7.54 8.67
C LEU A 112 1.56 7.13 7.30
N VAL A 113 0.83 6.03 7.27
CA VAL A 113 0.26 5.45 6.05
C VAL A 113 -1.26 5.46 6.17
N GLU A 114 -1.91 6.00 5.14
CA GLU A 114 -3.35 5.87 4.91
C GLU A 114 -3.57 4.99 3.68
N VAL A 115 -4.28 3.89 3.84
CA VAL A 115 -4.48 2.86 2.82
C VAL A 115 -5.89 2.99 2.23
N LYS A 116 -6.03 2.73 0.94
CA LYS A 116 -7.32 2.41 0.31
C LYS A 116 -7.14 1.15 -0.54
N PRO A 117 -8.17 0.30 -0.71
CA PRO A 117 -8.03 -0.91 -1.49
C PRO A 117 -7.82 -0.56 -2.96
N PRO A 118 -7.27 -1.47 -3.77
CA PRO A 118 -7.04 -1.20 -5.19
C PRO A 118 -8.32 -0.94 -6.00
N THR A 119 -9.46 -1.38 -5.49
CA THR A 119 -10.78 -1.16 -6.06
C THR A 119 -11.78 -0.89 -4.95
N GLY A 120 -12.59 0.18 -5.10
CA GLY A 120 -13.49 0.63 -4.04
C GLY A 120 -12.80 1.55 -3.04
N GLY A 121 -13.58 2.19 -2.17
CA GLY A 121 -13.10 3.30 -1.36
C GLY A 121 -12.67 4.50 -2.21
N GLN A 122 -12.20 5.56 -1.58
CA GLN A 122 -11.45 6.65 -2.22
C GLN A 122 -10.69 7.39 -1.13
N GLN A 123 -9.59 8.02 -1.50
CA GLN A 123 -8.85 8.86 -0.57
C GLN A 123 -9.56 10.19 -0.31
N TYR A 124 -9.45 10.72 0.91
CA TYR A 124 -10.04 12.00 1.30
C TYR A 124 -9.01 12.92 1.94
N GLN A 125 -8.81 14.10 1.35
CA GLN A 125 -7.91 15.12 1.89
C GLN A 125 -8.24 15.50 3.36
N GLN A 126 -9.52 15.54 3.72
CA GLN A 126 -9.96 15.83 5.09
C GLN A 126 -9.42 14.79 6.09
N GLN A 127 -9.45 13.51 5.70
CA GLN A 127 -8.95 12.43 6.53
C GLN A 127 -7.44 12.52 6.72
N TRP A 128 -6.69 12.77 5.64
CA TRP A 128 -5.25 12.98 5.70
C TRP A 128 -4.86 14.14 6.64
N CYS A 129 -5.60 15.26 6.56
CA CYS A 129 -5.39 16.40 7.44
C CYS A 129 -5.62 16.04 8.91
N LYS A 130 -6.72 15.32 9.20
CA LYS A 130 -7.09 14.85 10.54
C LYS A 130 -6.01 13.94 11.13
N GLU A 131 -5.52 12.98 10.37
CA GLU A 131 -4.51 12.02 10.83
C GLU A 131 -3.16 12.68 11.11
N ILE A 132 -2.69 13.54 10.21
CA ILE A 132 -1.46 14.31 10.40
C ILE A 132 -1.59 15.22 11.62
N TYR A 133 -2.71 15.93 11.74
CA TYR A 133 -2.96 16.84 12.86
C TYR A 133 -3.03 16.10 14.21
N GLY A 134 -3.73 14.97 14.25
CA GLY A 134 -3.81 14.12 15.44
C GLY A 134 -2.43 13.62 15.87
N TRP A 135 -1.63 13.11 14.93
CA TRP A 135 -0.27 12.67 15.22
C TRP A 135 0.62 13.83 15.71
N GLN A 136 0.53 15.01 15.10
CA GLN A 136 1.32 16.18 15.51
C GLN A 136 0.97 16.70 16.92
N ASN A 137 -0.21 16.37 17.45
CA ASN A 137 -0.63 16.79 18.78
C ASN A 137 -0.58 15.64 19.81
N SER A 138 -0.01 14.50 19.44
CA SER A 138 0.13 13.34 20.32
C SER A 138 1.51 13.27 20.97
N GLU A 139 1.65 12.42 21.98
CA GLU A 139 2.94 12.15 22.64
C GLU A 139 3.96 11.45 21.72
N ASP A 140 3.48 10.87 20.61
CA ASP A 140 4.31 10.21 19.59
C ASP A 140 5.05 11.22 18.69
N GLN A 141 4.72 12.52 18.78
CA GLN A 141 5.39 13.57 18.01
C GLN A 141 6.83 13.79 18.49
N GLN A 142 7.77 12.99 17.97
CA GLN A 142 9.20 13.10 18.32
C GLN A 142 10.14 13.07 17.12
N SER A 143 9.59 12.94 15.90
CA SER A 143 10.36 12.61 14.71
C SER A 143 9.91 13.41 13.49
N THR A 144 10.69 13.40 12.41
CA THR A 144 10.24 13.98 11.13
C THR A 144 9.11 13.12 10.55
N LEU A 145 8.01 13.74 10.11
CA LEU A 145 6.88 12.97 9.57
C LEU A 145 6.94 12.84 8.04
N HIS A 146 6.82 11.59 7.59
CA HIS A 146 6.47 11.25 6.22
C HIS A 146 5.03 10.72 6.19
N PHE A 147 4.23 11.21 5.25
CA PHE A 147 2.87 10.76 5.02
C PHE A 147 2.81 9.99 3.71
N LEU A 148 2.18 8.81 3.70
CA LEU A 148 1.95 7.99 2.51
C LEU A 148 0.45 7.73 2.33
N ALA A 149 -0.13 8.26 1.25
CA ALA A 149 -1.41 7.78 0.74
C ALA A 149 -1.16 6.60 -0.21
N LEU A 150 -1.68 5.42 0.14
CA LEU A 150 -1.47 4.17 -0.58
C LEU A 150 -2.76 3.62 -1.16
N GLY A 151 -2.83 3.59 -2.49
CA GLY A 151 -3.95 3.03 -3.24
C GLY A 151 -5.07 4.02 -3.52
N ASN A 152 -5.66 3.87 -4.70
CA ASN A 152 -6.85 4.59 -5.17
C ASN A 152 -6.74 6.11 -5.00
N LEU A 153 -5.60 6.64 -5.45
CA LEU A 153 -5.29 8.06 -5.43
C LEU A 153 -6.17 8.80 -6.45
N PRO A 154 -6.82 9.90 -6.04
CA PRO A 154 -7.58 10.73 -6.95
C PRO A 154 -6.63 11.50 -7.88
N GLU A 155 -7.07 11.83 -9.09
CA GLU A 155 -6.27 12.59 -10.05
C GLU A 155 -5.73 13.92 -9.48
N LYS A 156 -6.47 14.53 -8.56
CA LYS A 156 -6.11 15.79 -7.88
C LYS A 156 -5.23 15.64 -6.64
N HIS A 157 -4.76 14.44 -6.30
CA HIS A 157 -3.98 14.21 -5.07
C HIS A 157 -2.74 15.12 -4.95
N THR A 158 -2.07 15.44 -6.06
CA THR A 158 -0.90 16.34 -6.05
C THR A 158 -1.26 17.76 -5.60
N ALA A 159 -2.43 18.28 -6.03
CA ALA A 159 -2.93 19.57 -5.57
C ALA A 159 -3.30 19.52 -4.08
N TRP A 160 -3.89 18.42 -3.63
CA TRP A 160 -4.18 18.19 -2.22
C TRP A 160 -2.92 18.14 -1.35
N PHE A 161 -1.86 17.47 -1.80
CA PHE A 161 -0.56 17.49 -1.12
C PHE A 161 0.01 18.90 -1.05
N ALA A 162 -0.09 19.71 -2.11
CA ALA A 162 0.37 21.10 -2.09
C ALA A 162 -0.40 21.95 -1.08
N GLU A 163 -1.73 21.80 -0.99
CA GLU A 163 -2.55 22.47 0.02
C GLU A 163 -2.17 22.03 1.44
N LEU A 164 -2.04 20.72 1.68
CA LEU A 164 -1.66 20.20 3.00
C LEU A 164 -0.23 20.56 3.39
N LYS A 165 0.70 20.69 2.44
CA LYS A 165 2.07 21.16 2.69
C LYS A 165 2.11 22.61 3.18
N TYR A 166 1.12 23.44 2.82
CA TYR A 166 1.00 24.77 3.39
C TYR A 166 0.60 24.73 4.88
N CYS A 167 -0.29 23.81 5.25
CA CYS A 167 -0.70 23.59 6.64
C CYS A 167 0.38 22.90 7.46
N PHE A 168 1.11 21.96 6.86
CA PHE A 168 2.09 21.11 7.50
C PHE A 168 3.44 21.19 6.77
N PRO A 169 4.19 22.31 6.90
CA PRO A 169 5.39 22.57 6.12
C PRO A 169 6.51 21.56 6.36
N GLU A 170 6.55 20.92 7.52
CA GLU A 170 7.58 19.94 7.88
C GLU A 170 7.27 18.51 7.37
N VAL A 171 6.05 18.25 6.88
CA VAL A 171 5.61 16.91 6.45
C VAL A 171 6.01 16.65 5.01
N THR A 172 6.60 15.49 4.73
CA THR A 172 6.87 15.04 3.36
C THR A 172 5.76 14.09 2.90
N PHE A 173 5.13 14.40 1.77
CA PHE A 173 3.98 13.66 1.25
C PHE A 173 4.36 12.72 0.11
N HIS A 174 3.85 11.50 0.18
CA HIS A 174 4.06 10.44 -0.79
C HIS A 174 2.71 9.88 -1.24
N GLY A 175 2.59 9.60 -2.54
CA GLY A 175 1.44 8.92 -3.12
C GLY A 175 1.90 7.71 -3.90
N LEU A 176 1.31 6.54 -3.63
CA LEU A 176 1.65 5.33 -4.36
C LEU A 176 0.43 4.46 -4.67
N GLU A 177 0.43 3.78 -5.82
CA GLU A 177 -0.58 2.79 -6.18
C GLU A 177 -0.11 1.36 -5.92
N TRP A 178 -1.04 0.46 -5.58
CA TRP A 178 -0.74 -0.93 -5.25
C TRP A 178 -0.02 -1.70 -6.35
N ARG A 179 -0.29 -1.39 -7.62
CA ARG A 179 0.43 -1.99 -8.76
C ARG A 179 1.90 -1.60 -8.76
N THR A 180 2.21 -0.35 -8.48
CA THR A 180 3.59 0.13 -8.37
C THR A 180 4.29 -0.48 -7.16
N VAL A 181 3.59 -0.61 -6.01
CA VAL A 181 4.13 -1.35 -4.84
C VAL A 181 4.51 -2.77 -5.24
N ARG A 182 3.59 -3.48 -5.91
CA ARG A 182 3.84 -4.85 -6.38
C ARG A 182 5.10 -4.91 -7.26
N GLU A 183 5.20 -4.06 -8.26
CA GLU A 183 6.32 -4.06 -9.20
C GLU A 183 7.65 -3.83 -8.47
N LYS A 184 7.70 -2.83 -7.58
CA LYS A 184 8.90 -2.48 -6.82
C LYS A 184 9.37 -3.59 -5.89
N ILE A 185 8.46 -4.33 -5.24
CA ILE A 185 8.83 -5.44 -4.35
C ILE A 185 8.98 -6.78 -5.09
N GLN A 186 8.39 -6.95 -6.28
CA GLN A 186 8.58 -8.18 -7.06
C GLN A 186 9.92 -8.18 -7.78
N TYR A 187 10.31 -7.02 -8.32
CA TYR A 187 11.51 -6.83 -9.13
C TYR A 187 12.49 -5.90 -8.41
N SER A 188 12.80 -6.23 -7.16
CA SER A 188 13.77 -5.47 -6.38
C SER A 188 15.11 -5.37 -7.12
N ALA A 189 15.75 -4.20 -7.05
CA ALA A 189 17.03 -3.96 -7.73
C ALA A 189 18.15 -4.88 -7.22
N THR A 190 18.01 -5.36 -5.99
CA THR A 190 18.90 -6.31 -5.34
C THR A 190 18.12 -7.57 -4.96
N GLU A 191 18.80 -8.72 -4.97
CA GLU A 191 18.22 -9.94 -4.42
C GLU A 191 17.94 -9.78 -2.92
N TRP A 192 16.92 -10.48 -2.43
CA TRP A 192 16.61 -10.52 -1.00
C TRP A 192 17.75 -11.17 -0.22
N ALA A 193 18.10 -10.60 0.93
CA ALA A 193 19.29 -11.03 1.68
C ALA A 193 19.20 -12.50 2.12
N THR A 194 17.99 -13.02 2.32
CA THR A 194 17.76 -14.41 2.72
C THR A 194 16.53 -15.03 2.03
N GLN A 195 16.47 -16.36 2.05
CA GLN A 195 15.26 -17.09 1.61
C GLN A 195 14.04 -16.75 2.46
N GLN A 196 14.24 -16.46 3.74
CA GLN A 196 13.18 -16.07 4.67
C GLN A 196 12.54 -14.76 4.23
N GLU A 197 13.34 -13.76 3.87
CA GLU A 197 12.83 -12.49 3.32
C GLU A 197 12.12 -12.69 1.98
N GLY A 198 12.66 -13.53 1.10
CA GLY A 198 11.95 -13.92 -0.13
C GLY A 198 10.56 -14.51 0.13
N ARG A 199 10.40 -15.32 1.19
CA ARG A 199 9.08 -15.86 1.60
C ARG A 199 8.15 -14.78 2.16
N ILE A 200 8.69 -13.84 2.94
CA ILE A 200 7.93 -12.70 3.47
C ILE A 200 7.37 -11.86 2.31
N ILE A 201 8.22 -11.52 1.34
CA ILE A 201 7.83 -10.77 0.14
C ILE A 201 6.82 -11.57 -0.69
N GLN A 202 7.02 -12.87 -0.85
CA GLN A 202 6.05 -13.71 -1.55
C GLN A 202 4.67 -13.70 -0.86
N ASP A 203 4.62 -13.70 0.47
CA ASP A 203 3.37 -13.58 1.21
C ASP A 203 2.69 -12.22 0.98
N CYS A 204 3.45 -11.12 0.92
CA CYS A 204 2.92 -9.81 0.51
C CYS A 204 2.34 -9.85 -0.91
N LEU A 205 3.08 -10.41 -1.87
CA LEU A 205 2.65 -10.56 -3.26
C LEU A 205 1.38 -11.42 -3.37
N ASN A 206 1.22 -12.44 -2.52
CA ASN A 206 0.03 -13.28 -2.46
C ASN A 206 -1.18 -12.52 -1.86
N ALA A 207 -0.96 -11.68 -0.85
CA ALA A 207 -2.00 -10.80 -0.30
C ALA A 207 -2.51 -9.81 -1.35
N LEU A 208 -1.60 -9.18 -2.11
CA LEU A 208 -1.96 -8.30 -3.23
C LEU A 208 -2.75 -9.05 -4.32
N ALA A 209 -2.36 -10.28 -4.64
CA ALA A 209 -3.07 -11.11 -5.60
C ALA A 209 -4.50 -11.45 -5.15
N LEU A 210 -4.77 -11.55 -3.85
CA LEU A 210 -6.16 -11.69 -3.36
C LEU A 210 -7.01 -10.48 -3.71
N TYR A 211 -6.42 -9.29 -3.79
CA TYR A 211 -7.10 -8.06 -4.17
C TYR A 211 -7.05 -7.77 -5.68
N GLY A 212 -6.75 -8.77 -6.50
CA GLY A 212 -6.70 -8.63 -7.96
C GLY A 212 -5.45 -7.92 -8.48
N ILE A 213 -4.47 -7.65 -7.61
CA ILE A 213 -3.18 -7.05 -8.00
C ILE A 213 -2.20 -8.15 -8.32
N HIS A 214 -2.34 -8.66 -9.53
CA HIS A 214 -1.48 -9.69 -10.11
C HIS A 214 -0.26 -9.07 -10.79
N SER A 215 0.74 -9.90 -11.11
CA SER A 215 1.83 -9.44 -11.97
C SER A 215 1.25 -8.93 -13.28
N PRO A 216 1.76 -7.82 -13.83
CA PRO A 216 1.41 -7.45 -15.19
C PRO A 216 1.69 -8.66 -16.07
N LEU A 217 0.79 -8.94 -17.01
CA LEU A 217 1.06 -9.93 -18.04
C LEU A 217 2.38 -9.53 -18.68
N GLN A 218 3.35 -10.44 -18.73
CA GLN A 218 4.58 -10.17 -19.45
C GLN A 218 4.21 -9.81 -20.88
N SER A 219 4.89 -8.80 -21.43
CA SER A 219 4.71 -8.45 -22.83
C SER A 219 4.81 -9.71 -23.67
N TRP A 220 3.91 -9.89 -24.64
CA TRP A 220 4.04 -10.96 -25.62
C TRP A 220 5.24 -10.75 -26.54
N GLN A 221 5.87 -9.57 -26.50
CA GLN A 221 6.97 -9.19 -27.40
C GLN A 221 8.11 -10.22 -27.43
N PRO A 222 8.64 -10.75 -26.32
CA PRO A 222 9.70 -11.76 -26.38
C PRO A 222 9.25 -13.06 -27.07
N LEU A 223 7.98 -13.46 -26.92
CA LEU A 223 7.42 -14.60 -27.65
C LEU A 223 7.25 -14.26 -29.13
N LEU A 224 6.77 -13.06 -29.46
CA LEU A 224 6.63 -12.59 -30.84
C LEU A 224 7.99 -12.50 -31.53
N ASP A 225 9.01 -11.99 -30.85
CA ASP A 225 10.39 -11.92 -31.32
C ASP A 225 10.95 -13.34 -31.52
N TYR A 226 10.71 -14.25 -30.58
CA TYR A 226 11.06 -15.65 -30.71
C TYR A 226 10.41 -16.28 -31.94
N LEU A 227 9.08 -16.18 -32.09
CA LEU A 227 8.33 -16.73 -33.23
C LEU A 227 8.79 -16.13 -34.57
N SER A 228 9.11 -14.84 -34.59
CA SER A 228 9.63 -14.15 -35.78
C SER A 228 11.06 -14.58 -36.13
N SER A 229 11.85 -14.99 -35.13
CA SER A 229 13.20 -15.52 -35.31
C SER A 229 13.24 -17.00 -35.70
N GLN A 230 12.13 -17.72 -35.52
CA GLN A 230 12.01 -19.10 -35.98
C GLN A 230 11.66 -19.11 -37.47
N ASN A 231 12.38 -19.91 -38.28
CA ASN A 231 11.90 -20.31 -39.60
C ASN A 231 10.75 -21.31 -39.41
N LEU A 232 9.56 -20.79 -39.10
CA LEU A 232 8.36 -21.59 -38.97
C LEU A 232 8.04 -22.19 -40.35
N PRO A 233 7.91 -23.54 -40.46
CA PRO A 233 7.49 -24.17 -41.69
C PRO A 233 6.12 -23.61 -42.11
N THR A 234 6.01 -23.14 -43.35
CA THR A 234 4.77 -22.59 -43.93
C THR A 234 3.61 -23.59 -43.97
N THR A 235 3.85 -24.86 -43.63
CA THR A 235 2.82 -25.90 -43.56
C THR A 235 1.89 -25.79 -42.35
N TYR A 236 2.17 -24.93 -41.38
CA TYR A 236 1.28 -24.67 -40.23
C TYR A 236 0.87 -23.19 -40.19
N SER A 237 0.19 -22.75 -41.25
CA SER A 237 -0.52 -21.47 -41.26
C SER A 237 -1.70 -21.54 -40.28
N PHE A 238 -1.52 -21.03 -39.07
CA PHE A 238 -2.63 -20.76 -38.14
C PHE A 238 -3.34 -19.42 -38.44
N PHE A 239 -2.85 -18.64 -39.42
CA PHE A 239 -3.30 -17.27 -39.68
C PHE A 239 -3.78 -17.00 -41.12
N GLU A 240 -4.02 -18.03 -41.93
CA GLU A 240 -4.83 -17.87 -43.15
C GLU A 240 -6.31 -17.72 -42.77
N GLY A 241 -6.68 -16.54 -42.31
CA GLY A 241 -8.04 -16.26 -41.86
C GLY A 241 -8.33 -14.77 -41.73
N ASN A 242 -8.81 -14.19 -42.82
CA ASN A 242 -9.52 -12.91 -42.95
C ASN A 242 -8.70 -11.61 -42.95
N SER A 243 -8.00 -11.39 -44.06
CA SER A 243 -7.93 -10.05 -44.65
C SER A 243 -9.11 -9.89 -45.62
N HIS A 244 -10.27 -9.47 -45.11
CA HIS A 244 -11.32 -8.92 -45.96
C HIS A 244 -11.75 -7.56 -45.40
N VAL A 245 -11.24 -6.53 -46.10
CA VAL A 245 -11.74 -5.15 -46.30
C VAL A 245 -12.13 -4.35 -45.06
#